data_AF-A0A078JFC2-F1
#
_entry.id   AF-A0A078JFC2-F1
#
_cell.length_a   1.000
_cell.length_b   1.000
_cell.length_c   1.000
_cell.angle_alpha   90.00
_cell.angle_beta   90.00
_cell.angle_gamma   90.00
#
_symmetry.space_group_name_H-M   'P 1'
#
loop_
_entity.id
_entity.type
_entity.pdbx_description
1 polymer ?
#
loop_
_entity_poly.entity_id
_entity_poly.type
_entity_poly.pdbx_seq_one_letter_code
_entity_poly.pdbx_strand_id
1 'polypeptide(L)' 'MTVRETLDFSGRCLGVGTRYQLLTELSRKEREAGIKPDPEIDAFMKSIAISGQETSLVTDYVLKIRRGVSGGQRKRLTTG' A
#
# COMPACT_ATOMS: atom_id res chain seq x y z
N MET A 1 -18.81 -7.42 -5.42
CA MET A 1 -17.37 -7.50 -5.73
C MET A 1 -16.96 -6.27 -6.52
N THR A 2 -16.50 -5.25 -5.81
CA THR A 2 -15.94 -4.00 -6.37
C THR A 2 -14.44 -4.19 -6.64
N VAL A 3 -13.86 -3.33 -7.48
CA VAL A 3 -12.40 -3.35 -7.74
C VAL A 3 -11.60 -3.13 -6.45
N ARG A 4 -12.11 -2.33 -5.52
CA ARG A 4 -11.54 -2.16 -4.18
C ARG A 4 -11.55 -3.48 -3.42
N GLU A 5 -12.68 -4.16 -3.35
CA GLU A 5 -12.81 -5.47 -2.69
C GLU A 5 -11.87 -6.51 -3.32
N THR A 6 -11.71 -6.51 -4.64
CA THR A 6 -10.75 -7.40 -5.33
C THR A 6 -9.30 -7.06 -4.99
N LEU A 7 -8.92 -5.78 -4.97
CA LEU A 7 -7.56 -5.34 -4.61
C LEU A 7 -7.24 -5.63 -3.14
N ASP A 8 -8.19 -5.39 -2.24
CA ASP A 8 -8.04 -5.72 -0.82
C ASP A 8 -7.91 -7.23 -0.63
N PHE A 9 -8.72 -8.04 -1.33
CA PHE A 9 -8.62 -9.49 -1.31
C PHE A 9 -7.25 -9.97 -1.83
N SER A 10 -6.80 -9.48 -3.00
CA SER A 10 -5.46 -9.78 -3.53
C SER A 10 -4.35 -9.36 -2.57
N GLY A 11 -4.48 -8.20 -1.93
CA GLY A 11 -3.54 -7.71 -0.93
C GLY A 11 -3.40 -8.63 0.27
N ARG A 12 -4.50 -9.26 0.73
CA ARG A 12 -4.48 -10.27 1.80
C ARG A 12 -3.82 -11.58 1.35
N CYS A 13 -4.09 -12.02 0.11
CA CYS A 13 -3.48 -13.23 -0.45
C CYS A 13 -1.95 -13.12 -0.62
N LEU A 14 -1.43 -11.91 -0.84
CA LEU A 14 0.02 -11.65 -0.98
C LEU A 14 0.76 -11.64 0.37
N GLY A 15 0.05 -11.67 1.49
CA GLY A 15 0.63 -11.77 2.81
C GLY A 15 1.26 -10.48 3.35
N VAL A 16 1.25 -10.41 4.67
CA VAL A 16 1.66 -9.26 5.49
C VAL A 16 3.11 -9.40 5.97
N GLY A 17 3.46 -10.61 6.42
CA GLY A 17 4.73 -10.89 7.10
C GLY A 17 5.96 -10.63 6.22
N THR A 18 5.86 -10.84 4.92
CA THR A 18 6.91 -10.56 3.94
C THR A 18 7.24 -9.07 3.85
N ARG A 19 6.26 -8.17 4.05
CA ARG A 19 6.47 -6.71 3.93
C ARG A 19 7.21 -6.15 5.13
N TYR A 20 6.87 -6.60 6.34
CA TYR A 20 7.56 -6.16 7.56
C TYR A 20 9.04 -6.59 7.56
N GLN A 21 9.30 -7.85 7.19
CA GLN A 21 10.67 -8.35 7.06
C GLN A 21 11.45 -7.59 5.97
N LEU A 22 10.83 -7.36 4.82
CA LEU A 22 11.43 -6.58 3.74
C LEU A 22 11.76 -5.15 4.16
N LEU A 23 10.87 -4.47 4.89
CA LEU A 23 11.09 -3.12 5.38
C LEU A 23 12.19 -3.02 6.42
N THR A 24 12.27 -4.02 7.30
CA THR A 24 13.34 -4.12 8.29
C THR A 24 14.70 -4.26 7.59
N GLU A 25 14.80 -5.14 6.59
CA GLU A 25 16.03 -5.31 5.81
C GLU A 25 16.38 -4.09 4.96
N LEU A 26 15.37 -3.44 4.38
CA LEU A 26 15.55 -2.23 3.58
C LEU A 26 16.11 -1.09 4.45
N SER A 27 15.52 -0.86 5.62
CA SER A 27 15.97 0.17 6.57
C SER A 27 17.40 -0.08 7.07
N ARG A 28 17.77 -1.36 7.29
CA ARG A 28 19.15 -1.72 7.64
C ARG A 28 20.13 -1.34 6.52
N LYS A 29 19.80 -1.68 5.27
CA LYS A 29 20.65 -1.37 4.09
C LYS A 29 20.76 0.13 3.83
N GLU A 30 19.66 0.87 3.96
CA GLU A 30 19.66 2.33 3.82
C GLU A 30 20.57 2.98 4.85
N ARG A 31 20.53 2.50 6.11
CA ARG A 31 21.41 2.97 7.18
C ARG A 31 22.88 2.65 6.91
N GLU A 32 23.18 1.45 6.44
CA GLU A 32 24.55 1.05 6.05
C GLU A 32 25.10 1.87 4.89
N ALA A 33 24.23 2.24 3.94
CA ALA A 33 24.58 3.07 2.79
C ALA A 33 24.56 4.59 3.08
N GLY A 34 24.17 5.02 4.29
CA GLY A 34 24.02 6.44 4.63
C GLY A 34 22.90 7.15 3.85
N ILE A 35 21.95 6.39 3.31
CA ILE A 35 20.82 6.91 2.53
C ILE A 35 19.72 7.33 3.50
N LYS A 36 19.25 8.57 3.36
CA LYS A 36 18.07 9.04 4.07
C LYS A 36 16.85 8.84 3.17
N PRO A 37 15.89 7.97 3.55
CA PRO A 37 14.67 7.81 2.77
C PRO A 37 13.85 9.10 2.81
N ASP A 38 13.08 9.32 1.75
CA ASP A 38 12.12 10.42 1.69
C ASP A 38 11.10 10.27 2.83
N PRO A 39 10.83 11.32 3.64
CA PRO A 39 9.92 11.24 4.77
C PRO A 39 8.50 10.78 4.43
N GLU A 40 7.97 11.13 3.25
CA GLU A 40 6.63 10.73 2.82
C GLU A 40 6.60 9.23 2.45
N ILE A 41 7.64 8.78 1.74
CA ILE A 41 7.78 7.37 1.36
C ILE A 41 8.01 6.50 2.60
N ASP A 42 8.88 6.93 3.52
CA ASP A 42 9.16 6.23 4.78
C ASP A 42 7.90 6.10 5.65
N ALA A 43 7.11 7.17 5.77
CA ALA A 43 5.84 7.15 6.48
C ALA A 43 4.84 6.19 5.83
N PHE A 44 4.71 6.20 4.50
CA PHE A 44 3.85 5.27 3.76
C PHE A 44 4.29 3.82 3.98
N MET A 45 5.58 3.54 3.80
CA MET A 45 6.17 2.23 3.98
C MET A 45 5.95 1.67 5.39
N LYS A 46 6.14 2.49 6.43
CA LYS A 46 5.85 2.08 7.82
C LYS A 46 4.36 1.84 8.05
N SER A 47 3.47 2.66 7.47
CA SER A 47 2.02 2.51 7.63
C SER A 47 1.48 1.20 7.05
N ILE A 48 2.05 0.73 5.93
CA ILE A 48 1.65 -0.53 5.29
C ILE A 48 2.30 -1.78 5.92
N ALA A 49 3.20 -1.58 6.87
CA ALA A 49 3.86 -2.65 7.64
C ALA A 49 3.15 -2.95 8.97
N ILE A 50 2.20 -2.10 9.36
CA ILE A 50 1.41 -2.25 10.58
C ILE A 50 0.18 -3.09 10.26
N SER A 51 0.10 -4.25 10.92
CA SER A 51 -1.02 -5.18 10.80
C SER A 51 -2.36 -4.46 11.02
N GLY A 52 -3.24 -4.52 10.00
CA GLY A 52 -4.60 -3.99 10.05
C GLY A 52 -4.90 -2.77 9.16
N GLN A 53 -3.90 -1.99 8.71
CA GLN A 53 -4.11 -0.83 7.81
C GLN A 53 -3.65 -1.07 6.36
N GLU A 54 -3.11 -2.25 6.10
CA GLU A 54 -2.22 -2.50 4.95
C GLU A 54 -2.92 -2.64 3.61
N THR A 55 -4.13 -3.18 3.61
CA THR A 55 -4.90 -3.41 2.38
C THR A 55 -5.57 -2.12 1.94
N SER A 56 -6.24 -1.41 2.86
CA SER A 56 -6.89 -0.14 2.55
C SER A 56 -5.91 0.91 2.02
N LEU A 57 -4.78 1.14 2.69
CA LEU A 57 -3.84 2.20 2.29
C LEU A 57 -3.16 1.92 0.95
N VAL A 58 -2.76 0.66 0.71
CA VAL A 58 -2.18 0.27 -0.59
C VAL A 58 -3.23 0.35 -1.69
N THR A 59 -4.44 -0.12 -1.45
CA THR A 59 -5.55 -0.04 -2.42
C THR A 59 -5.88 1.42 -2.74
N ASP A 60 -5.95 2.29 -1.73
CA ASP A 60 -6.18 3.73 -1.92
C ASP A 60 -5.06 4.40 -2.71
N TYR A 61 -3.80 4.05 -2.42
CA TYR A 61 -2.64 4.56 -3.15
C TYR A 61 -2.62 4.09 -4.60
N VAL A 62 -2.90 2.81 -4.86
CA VAL A 62 -3.00 2.23 -6.20
C VAL A 62 -4.14 2.89 -6.99
N LEU A 63 -5.31 3.10 -6.37
CA LEU A 63 -6.43 3.79 -7.01
C LEU A 63 -6.11 5.26 -7.30
N LYS A 64 -5.35 5.93 -6.42
CA LYS A 64 -4.90 7.31 -6.61
C LYS A 64 -3.89 7.46 -7.75
N ILE A 65 -2.98 6.50 -7.93
CA ILE A 65 -2.00 6.49 -9.03
C ILE A 65 -2.65 6.09 -10.35
N ARG A 66 -3.59 5.15 -10.34
CA ARG A 66 -4.33 4.71 -11.54
C ARG A 66 -5.41 5.73 -11.95
N ARG A 67 -5.03 6.99 -12.14
CA ARG A 67 -5.87 8.14 -12.57
C ARG A 67 -6.65 7.96 -13.89
N GLY A 68 -6.66 6.78 -14.50
CA GLY A 68 -7.51 6.40 -15.64
C GLY A 68 -8.88 5.83 -15.27
N VAL A 69 -9.30 5.90 -14.01
CA VAL A 69 -10.63 5.43 -13.58
C VAL A 69 -11.65 6.55 -13.77
N SER A 70 -12.60 6.36 -14.70
CA SER A 70 -13.59 7.37 -15.04
C SER A 70 -14.49 7.72 -13.85
N GLY A 71 -15.07 8.93 -13.83
CA GLY A 71 -15.97 9.38 -12.75
C GLY A 71 -17.15 8.42 -12.49
N GLY A 72 -17.62 7.73 -13.53
CA GLY A 72 -18.65 6.68 -13.42
C GLY A 72 -18.15 5.39 -12.78
N GLN A 73 -16.89 5.00 -13.01
CA GLN A 73 -16.27 3.90 -12.26
C GLN A 73 -16.03 4.30 -10.81
N ARG A 74 -15.60 5.55 -10.54
CA ARG A 74 -15.46 6.10 -9.19
C ARG A 74 -16.75 6.07 -8.38
N LYS A 75 -17.90 6.35 -8.99
CA LYS A 75 -19.21 6.24 -8.34
C LYS A 75 -19.57 4.79 -7.99
N ARG A 76 -19.15 3.82 -8.80
CA ARG A 76 -19.23 2.38 -8.49
C ARG A 76 -18.14 1.88 -7.52
N LEU A 77 -17.15 2.73 -7.17
CA LEU A 77 -16.09 2.43 -6.21
C LEU A 77 -16.44 2.85 -4.78
N THR A 78 -17.33 3.83 -4.60
CA THR A 78 -17.70 4.41 -3.27
C THR A 78 -19.14 4.13 -2.85
N THR A 79 -19.97 3.56 -3.72
CA THR A 79 -21.35 3.20 -3.36
C THR A 79 -21.36 1.74 -2.90
N GLY A 80 -21.32 1.59 -1.58
CA GLY A 80 -21.62 0.40 -0.80
C GLY A 80 -22.23 0.88 0.51
#